data_AF-A0ABD3JK87-F1
#
_entry.id   AF-A0ABD3JK87-F1
#
_cell.length_a   1.000
_cell.length_b   1.000
_cell.length_c   1.000
_cell.angle_alpha   90.00
_cell.angle_beta   90.00
_cell.angle_gamma   90.00
#
_symmetry.space_group_name_H-M   'P 1'
#
loop_
_entity.id
_entity.type
_entity.pdbx_description
1 polymer ?
#
loop_
_entity_poly.entity_id
_entity_poly.type
_entity_poly.pdbx_seq_one_letter_code
_entity_poly.pdbx_strand_id
1 'polypeptide(L)'
;MATARLEMNLEIAKVILESLYDDKEPSDLVDYYFNHYLQILDDFYTSLDNCLRRARDNQSWIQLAIMHFEEERRENVGGEKYAKTLQELQRFREAGSPFTDEFSMLFNSVCEQQEEMLQKLQAREKLDKKVKSAQVWRRVINFIFVTAFVSALIFSVVAVGKAARPAVSTLAAALATPIGTVGKWCNSWCEKYRKKLKGKKELIDLMNAGTRILNNDLETIRLLASKLKTEIESILQNANFALGEEQEEAVKLGMLEIKKRADVFMKTMEDLSTQADKSSREIQTARTLILLRIMGQFGR
;
A
#
# COMPACT_ATOMS: atom_id res chain seq x y z
N MET A 1 17.12 0.70 14.33
CA MET A 1 17.97 0.99 13.14
C MET A 1 17.15 1.07 11.84
N ALA A 2 16.10 0.25 11.66
CA ALA A 2 15.21 0.32 10.48
C ALA A 2 14.36 1.61 10.42
N THR A 3 13.80 2.05 11.55
CA THR A 3 12.99 3.27 11.69
C THR A 3 13.75 4.55 11.28
N ALA A 4 14.97 4.73 11.78
CA ALA A 4 15.83 5.88 11.42
C ALA A 4 16.14 5.95 9.91
N ARG A 5 16.24 4.80 9.23
CA ARG A 5 16.46 4.74 7.77
C ARG A 5 15.18 5.08 7.00
N LEU A 6 14.01 4.75 7.55
CA LEU A 6 12.70 5.02 6.96
C LEU A 6 12.31 6.50 7.10
N GLU A 7 12.57 7.14 8.24
CA GLU A 7 12.38 8.59 8.44
C GLU A 7 13.31 9.41 7.55
N MET A 8 14.59 9.04 7.47
CA MET A 8 15.56 9.71 6.60
C MET A 8 15.14 9.65 5.12
N ASN A 9 14.55 8.53 4.69
CA ASN A 9 14.03 8.35 3.35
C ASN A 9 12.81 9.25 3.04
N LEU A 10 11.94 9.49 4.04
CA LEU A 10 10.79 10.38 3.92
C LEU A 10 11.23 11.85 3.80
N GLU A 11 12.13 12.30 4.67
CA GLU A 11 12.60 13.69 4.67
C GLU A 11 13.34 14.03 3.37
N ILE A 12 14.13 13.08 2.85
CA ILE A 12 14.78 13.20 1.54
C ILE A 12 13.73 13.29 0.43
N ALA A 13 12.72 12.41 0.41
CA ALA A 13 11.67 12.43 -0.61
C ALA A 13 10.87 13.73 -0.60
N LYS A 14 10.62 14.30 0.58
CA LYS A 14 9.88 15.55 0.78
C LYS A 14 10.63 16.76 0.24
N VAL A 15 11.89 16.96 0.63
CA VAL A 15 12.75 18.06 0.14
C VAL A 15 12.85 18.02 -1.39
N ILE A 16 12.97 16.80 -1.92
CA ILE A 16 13.03 16.48 -3.34
C ILE A 16 11.69 16.83 -4.03
N LEU A 17 10.54 16.50 -3.45
CA LEU A 17 9.23 16.87 -4.00
C LEU A 17 8.93 18.37 -3.99
N GLU A 18 9.20 19.04 -2.87
CA GLU A 18 9.00 20.49 -2.69
C GLU A 18 9.83 21.30 -3.70
N SER A 19 11.04 20.83 -4.03
CA SER A 19 11.94 21.51 -4.97
C SER A 19 11.52 21.43 -6.45
N LEU A 20 10.71 20.44 -6.87
CA LEU A 20 10.35 20.23 -8.28
C LEU A 20 8.94 20.65 -8.65
N TYR A 21 8.04 20.58 -7.69
CA TYR A 21 6.65 20.94 -7.88
C TYR A 21 6.41 22.30 -7.20
N ASP A 22 6.54 23.39 -7.97
CA ASP A 22 5.95 24.71 -7.65
C ASP A 22 4.44 24.65 -7.28
N ASP A 23 3.80 23.48 -7.39
CA ASP A 23 2.46 23.18 -6.89
C ASP A 23 2.58 22.44 -5.55
N LYS A 24 1.94 22.94 -4.49
CA LYS A 24 1.85 22.23 -3.18
C LYS A 24 1.12 20.87 -3.26
N GLU A 25 0.22 20.74 -4.23
CA GLU A 25 -0.75 19.65 -4.34
C GLU A 25 -0.21 18.21 -4.49
N PRO A 26 0.92 17.94 -5.19
CA PRO A 26 1.55 16.62 -5.26
C PRO A 26 2.37 16.27 -4.02
N SER A 27 2.88 17.28 -3.29
CA SER A 27 3.65 17.08 -2.06
C SER A 27 2.76 16.48 -0.97
N ASP A 28 1.60 17.09 -0.74
CA ASP A 28 0.66 16.65 0.31
C ASP A 28 0.16 15.21 0.10
N LEU A 29 -0.05 14.79 -1.15
CA LEU A 29 -0.50 13.42 -1.47
C LEU A 29 0.61 12.40 -1.20
N VAL A 30 1.85 12.74 -1.58
CA VAL A 30 2.99 11.87 -1.36
C VAL A 30 3.31 11.78 0.12
N ASP A 31 3.31 12.90 0.83
CA ASP A 31 3.52 12.93 2.29
C ASP A 31 2.43 12.14 3.01
N TYR A 32 1.15 12.34 2.65
CA TYR A 32 0.04 11.57 3.18
C TYR A 32 0.23 10.07 2.93
N TYR A 33 0.66 9.69 1.72
CA TYR A 33 0.97 8.30 1.38
C TYR A 33 2.08 7.72 2.25
N PHE A 34 3.25 8.33 2.29
CA PHE A 34 4.37 7.77 3.03
C PHE A 34 4.11 7.71 4.55
N ASN A 35 3.48 8.73 5.12
CA ASN A 35 3.11 8.75 6.55
C ASN A 35 2.08 7.68 6.89
N HIS A 36 1.05 7.53 6.04
CA HIS A 36 0.03 6.52 6.24
C HIS A 36 0.61 5.09 6.19
N TYR A 37 1.48 4.80 5.22
CA TYR A 37 2.13 3.50 5.11
C TYR A 37 3.15 3.23 6.23
N LEU A 38 3.76 4.27 6.81
CA LEU A 38 4.57 4.14 8.03
C LEU A 38 3.72 3.65 9.20
N GLN A 39 2.58 4.30 9.46
CA GLN A 39 1.66 3.89 10.53
C GLN A 39 1.17 2.45 10.35
N ILE A 40 0.84 2.05 9.12
CA ILE A 40 0.46 0.66 8.82
C ILE A 40 1.58 -0.33 9.20
N LEU A 41 2.82 -0.04 8.79
CA LEU A 41 3.97 -0.91 9.07
C LEU A 41 4.31 -0.97 10.56
N ASP A 42 4.31 0.19 11.24
CA ASP A 42 4.78 0.30 12.62
C ASP A 42 3.71 -0.10 13.64
N ASP A 43 2.45 0.27 13.41
CA ASP A 43 1.36 0.03 14.38
C ASP A 43 0.59 -1.25 14.03
N PHE A 44 0.03 -1.32 12.81
CA PHE A 44 -0.89 -2.40 12.45
C PHE A 44 -0.19 -3.77 12.36
N TYR A 45 0.92 -3.89 11.61
CA TYR A 45 1.62 -5.17 11.50
C TYR A 45 2.25 -5.60 12.82
N THR A 46 2.71 -4.67 13.66
CA THR A 46 3.19 -4.98 15.01
C THR A 46 2.06 -5.55 15.88
N SER A 47 0.87 -4.94 15.83
CA SER A 47 -0.30 -5.44 16.55
C SER A 47 -0.75 -6.82 16.05
N LEU A 48 -0.73 -7.04 14.72
CA LEU A 48 -1.02 -8.33 14.12
C LEU A 48 0.00 -9.41 14.51
N ASP A 49 1.30 -9.09 14.50
CA ASP A 49 2.36 -10.02 14.96
C ASP A 49 2.16 -10.42 16.43
N ASN A 50 1.81 -9.46 17.30
CA ASN A 50 1.48 -9.75 18.69
C ASN A 50 0.26 -10.67 18.83
N CYS A 51 -0.76 -10.50 17.99
CA CYS A 51 -1.91 -11.42 17.95
C CYS A 51 -1.50 -12.82 17.49
N LEU A 52 -0.66 -12.93 16.46
CA LEU A 52 -0.14 -14.21 15.96
C LEU A 52 0.74 -14.93 16.99
N ARG A 53 1.56 -14.21 17.75
CA ARG A 53 2.35 -14.79 18.87
C ARG A 53 1.44 -15.37 19.94
N ARG A 54 0.42 -14.64 20.38
CA ARG A 54 -0.57 -15.15 21.33
C ARG A 54 -1.35 -16.36 20.79
N ALA A 55 -1.70 -16.34 19.51
CA ALA A 55 -2.34 -17.48 18.87
C ALA A 55 -1.42 -18.72 18.87
N ARG A 56 -0.11 -18.53 18.69
CA ARG A 56 0.88 -19.62 18.78
C ARG A 56 1.05 -20.16 20.21
N ASP A 57 0.94 -19.31 21.23
CA ASP A 57 0.92 -19.76 22.62
C ASP A 57 -0.35 -20.61 22.87
N ASN A 58 -1.51 -20.15 22.40
CA ASN A 58 -2.77 -20.92 22.44
C ASN A 58 -2.65 -22.28 21.72
N GLN A 59 -2.00 -22.31 20.55
CA GLN A 59 -1.71 -23.55 19.83
C GLN A 59 -0.94 -24.55 20.69
N SER A 60 0.06 -24.07 21.42
CA SER A 60 0.93 -24.92 22.23
C SER A 60 0.12 -25.63 23.32
N TRP A 61 -0.79 -24.93 24.01
CA TRP A 61 -1.69 -25.52 25.00
C TRP A 61 -2.63 -26.57 24.38
N ILE A 62 -3.20 -26.30 23.21
CA ILE A 62 -4.07 -27.26 22.51
C ILE A 62 -3.30 -28.53 22.12
N GLN A 63 -2.08 -28.39 21.60
CA GLN A 63 -1.25 -29.53 21.21
C GLN A 63 -0.86 -30.39 22.42
N LEU A 64 -0.50 -29.76 23.54
CA LEU A 64 -0.19 -30.47 24.79
C LEU A 64 -1.42 -31.22 25.31
N ALA A 65 -2.60 -30.60 25.29
CA ALA A 65 -3.85 -31.25 25.68
C ALA A 65 -4.15 -32.49 24.81
N ILE A 66 -3.99 -32.39 23.48
CA ILE A 66 -4.20 -33.50 22.56
C ILE A 66 -3.20 -34.64 22.82
N MET A 67 -1.93 -34.30 23.06
CA MET A 67 -0.89 -35.30 23.35
C MET A 67 -1.19 -36.05 24.65
N HIS A 68 -1.45 -35.33 25.74
CA HIS A 68 -1.80 -35.95 27.02
C HIS A 68 -3.08 -36.78 26.94
N PHE A 69 -4.06 -36.34 26.14
CA PHE A 69 -5.29 -37.11 25.94
C PHE A 69 -5.00 -38.49 25.30
N GLU A 70 -4.11 -38.56 24.32
CA GLU A 70 -3.74 -39.82 23.68
C GLU A 70 -2.91 -40.74 24.59
N GLU A 71 -2.10 -40.16 25.48
CA GLU A 71 -1.34 -40.88 26.51
C GLU A 71 -2.27 -41.45 27.59
N GLU A 72 -3.06 -40.58 28.24
CA GLU A 72 -3.98 -40.91 29.34
C GLU A 72 -5.12 -41.83 28.89
N ARG A 73 -5.45 -41.87 27.59
CA ARG A 73 -6.41 -42.83 27.02
C ARG A 73 -5.86 -44.24 26.91
N ARG A 74 -4.55 -44.41 26.70
CA ARG A 74 -3.88 -45.72 26.54
C ARG A 74 -3.54 -46.36 27.89
N GLU A 75 -3.31 -45.54 28.89
CA GLU A 75 -2.94 -45.97 30.23
C GLU A 75 -4.17 -46.31 31.09
N ASN A 76 -4.28 -47.56 31.55
CA ASN A 76 -5.24 -47.94 32.60
C ASN A 76 -4.63 -47.62 33.98
N VAL A 77 -4.45 -46.34 34.27
CA VAL A 77 -3.93 -45.89 35.58
C VAL A 77 -5.10 -45.67 36.53
N GLY A 78 -5.06 -46.32 37.69
CA GLY A 78 -6.01 -46.06 38.78
C GLY A 78 -5.75 -44.67 39.36
N GLY A 79 -6.52 -43.68 38.90
CA GLY A 79 -6.43 -42.27 39.26
C GLY A 79 -7.49 -41.44 38.53
N GLU A 80 -7.49 -40.12 38.76
CA GLU A 80 -8.37 -39.18 38.08
C GLU A 80 -7.98 -39.08 36.59
N LYS A 81 -8.86 -39.58 35.73
CA LYS A 81 -8.56 -39.74 34.31
C LYS A 81 -8.55 -38.39 33.61
N TYR A 82 -7.62 -38.20 32.67
CA TYR A 82 -7.44 -36.97 31.88
C TYR A 82 -6.99 -35.72 32.66
N ALA A 83 -6.44 -35.88 33.86
CA ALA A 83 -6.02 -34.75 34.70
C ALA A 83 -5.06 -33.79 33.98
N LYS A 84 -4.06 -34.30 33.24
CA LYS A 84 -3.13 -33.45 32.49
C LYS A 84 -3.81 -32.79 31.30
N THR A 85 -4.63 -33.54 30.57
CA THR A 85 -5.44 -33.01 29.46
C THR A 85 -6.28 -31.81 29.92
N LEU A 86 -7.04 -31.97 31.01
CA LEU A 86 -7.91 -30.92 31.54
C LEU A 86 -7.10 -29.73 32.07
N GLN A 87 -5.92 -29.96 32.65
CA GLN A 87 -5.02 -28.87 33.06
C GLN A 87 -4.57 -28.01 31.87
N GLU A 88 -4.21 -28.61 30.74
CA GLU A 88 -3.80 -27.84 29.55
C GLU A 88 -4.99 -27.12 28.89
N LEU A 89 -6.18 -27.73 28.88
CA LEU A 89 -7.41 -27.05 28.45
C LEU A 89 -7.75 -25.85 29.34
N GLN A 90 -7.50 -25.96 30.66
CA GLN A 90 -7.69 -24.87 31.61
C GLN A 90 -6.77 -23.69 31.29
N ARG A 91 -5.50 -23.95 30.97
CA ARG A 91 -4.54 -22.91 30.54
C ARG A 91 -4.95 -22.27 29.22
N PHE A 92 -5.39 -23.06 28.25
CA PHE A 92 -5.92 -22.54 26.99
C PHE A 92 -7.12 -21.61 27.22
N ARG A 93 -8.05 -22.00 28.10
CA ARG A 93 -9.22 -21.18 28.47
C ARG A 93 -8.81 -19.86 29.10
N GLU A 94 -7.84 -19.89 30.01
CA GLU A 94 -7.34 -18.69 30.70
C GLU A 94 -6.57 -17.74 29.78
N ALA A 95 -5.90 -18.26 28.75
CA ALA A 95 -5.17 -17.45 27.77
C ALA A 95 -6.10 -16.55 26.91
N GLY A 96 -7.36 -16.98 26.70
CA GLY A 96 -8.39 -16.17 26.04
C GLY A 96 -8.14 -15.89 24.56
N SER A 97 -8.77 -14.83 24.04
CA SER A 97 -8.67 -14.44 22.62
C SER A 97 -7.30 -13.83 22.32
N PRO A 98 -6.61 -14.28 21.25
CA PRO A 98 -5.35 -13.67 20.82
C PRO A 98 -5.55 -12.31 20.13
N PHE A 99 -6.77 -12.01 19.67
CA PHE A 99 -7.12 -10.73 19.05
C PHE A 99 -7.64 -9.76 20.10
N THR A 100 -6.98 -8.60 20.24
CA THR A 100 -7.36 -7.52 21.15
C THR A 100 -8.26 -6.48 20.48
N ASP A 101 -8.93 -5.70 21.32
CA ASP A 101 -9.67 -4.51 20.88
C ASP A 101 -8.75 -3.52 20.16
N GLU A 102 -7.50 -3.37 20.62
CA GLU A 102 -6.47 -2.57 19.97
C GLU A 102 -6.23 -2.99 18.52
N PHE A 103 -6.07 -4.29 18.26
CA PHE A 103 -5.89 -4.81 16.90
C PHE A 103 -7.10 -4.47 16.03
N SER A 104 -8.31 -4.61 16.58
CA SER A 104 -9.55 -4.33 15.86
C SER A 104 -9.70 -2.84 15.52
N MET A 105 -9.34 -1.94 16.45
CA MET A 105 -9.30 -0.50 16.22
C MET A 105 -8.29 -0.14 15.13
N LEU A 106 -7.06 -0.66 15.21
CA LEU A 106 -6.02 -0.42 14.22
C LEU A 106 -6.41 -0.96 12.84
N PHE A 107 -6.98 -2.18 12.78
CA PHE A 107 -7.44 -2.78 11.53
C PHE A 107 -8.49 -1.90 10.84
N ASN A 108 -9.50 -1.45 11.59
CA ASN A 108 -10.55 -0.58 11.05
C ASN A 108 -10.00 0.77 10.59
N SER A 109 -9.13 1.39 11.40
CA SER A 109 -8.46 2.64 11.04
C SER A 109 -7.66 2.50 9.74
N VAL A 110 -6.93 1.40 9.56
CA VAL A 110 -6.19 1.14 8.32
C VAL A 110 -7.13 0.99 7.13
N CYS A 111 -8.25 0.26 7.28
CA CYS A 111 -9.24 0.14 6.21
C CYS A 111 -9.84 1.49 5.80
N GLU A 112 -10.23 2.34 6.76
CA GLU A 112 -10.78 3.68 6.50
C GLU A 112 -9.76 4.57 5.78
N GLN A 113 -8.51 4.57 6.25
CA GLN A 113 -7.45 5.36 5.64
C GLN A 113 -7.08 4.87 4.23
N GLN A 114 -7.16 3.56 3.95
CA GLN A 114 -6.97 3.00 2.61
C GLN A 114 -8.09 3.42 1.65
N GLU A 115 -9.33 3.47 2.11
CA GLU A 115 -10.45 3.99 1.32
C GLU A 115 -10.22 5.48 0.99
N GLU A 116 -9.85 6.29 1.99
CA GLU A 116 -9.53 7.70 1.77
C GLU A 116 -8.36 7.88 0.77
N MET A 117 -7.31 7.07 0.90
CA MET A 117 -6.17 7.07 -0.03
C MET A 117 -6.63 6.79 -1.46
N LEU A 118 -7.46 5.77 -1.65
CA LEU A 118 -7.97 5.39 -2.96
C LEU A 118 -8.82 6.52 -3.57
N GLN A 119 -9.68 7.16 -2.78
CA GLN A 119 -10.46 8.31 -3.23
C GLN A 119 -9.57 9.49 -3.65
N LYS A 120 -8.54 9.82 -2.86
CA LYS A 120 -7.56 10.88 -3.18
C LYS A 120 -6.81 10.59 -4.47
N LEU A 121 -6.43 9.34 -4.71
CA LEU A 121 -5.72 8.95 -5.93
C LEU A 121 -6.65 8.95 -7.17
N GLN A 122 -7.89 8.45 -7.04
CA GLN A 122 -8.89 8.47 -8.11
C GLN A 122 -9.26 9.90 -8.54
N ALA A 123 -9.40 10.82 -7.58
CA ALA A 123 -9.66 12.23 -7.87
C ALA A 123 -8.58 12.87 -8.77
N ARG A 124 -7.35 12.34 -8.70
CA ARG A 124 -6.16 12.82 -9.41
C ARG A 124 -5.82 12.04 -10.68
N GLU A 125 -6.49 10.91 -10.92
CA GLU A 125 -6.46 10.18 -12.20
C GLU A 125 -6.93 11.05 -13.40
N LYS A 126 -7.65 12.16 -13.12
CA LYS A 126 -7.97 13.23 -14.08
C LYS A 126 -6.74 13.85 -14.77
N LEU A 127 -5.52 13.59 -14.29
CA LEU A 127 -4.28 13.93 -14.97
C LEU A 127 -4.15 13.28 -16.37
N ASP A 128 -4.82 12.16 -16.64
CA ASP A 128 -4.81 11.54 -17.97
C ASP A 128 -5.40 12.48 -19.04
N LYS A 129 -6.46 13.23 -18.68
CA LYS A 129 -7.03 14.28 -19.52
C LYS A 129 -6.07 15.45 -19.72
N LYS A 130 -5.32 15.84 -18.68
CA LYS A 130 -4.32 16.91 -18.75
C LYS A 130 -3.13 16.52 -19.63
N VAL A 131 -2.67 15.27 -19.58
CA VAL A 131 -1.57 14.75 -20.44
C VAL A 131 -1.99 14.74 -21.91
N LYS A 132 -3.19 14.22 -22.20
CA LYS A 132 -3.77 14.24 -23.56
C LYS A 132 -3.98 15.68 -24.06
N SER A 133 -4.47 16.57 -23.21
CA SER A 133 -4.63 18.00 -23.51
C SER A 133 -3.30 18.68 -23.84
N ALA A 134 -2.23 18.42 -23.07
CA ALA A 134 -0.90 18.96 -23.34
C ALA A 134 -0.36 18.54 -24.72
N GLN A 135 -0.70 17.33 -25.18
CA GLN A 135 -0.34 16.84 -26.51
C GLN A 135 -1.11 17.56 -27.64
N VAL A 136 -2.35 17.98 -27.37
CA VAL A 136 -3.15 18.80 -28.29
C VAL A 136 -2.65 20.24 -28.29
N TRP A 137 -2.40 20.84 -27.11
CA TRP A 137 -1.86 22.20 -26.98
C TRP A 137 -0.52 22.39 -27.68
N ARG A 138 0.38 21.39 -27.68
CA ARG A 138 1.62 21.46 -28.48
C ARG A 138 1.33 21.62 -29.98
N ARG A 139 0.35 20.88 -30.52
CA ARG A 139 -0.02 20.96 -31.94
C ARG A 139 -0.61 22.33 -32.28
N VAL A 140 -1.46 22.85 -31.39
CA VAL A 140 -2.08 24.17 -31.55
C VAL A 140 -1.04 25.28 -31.49
N ILE A 141 -0.13 25.28 -30.51
CA ILE A 141 0.91 26.30 -30.38
C ILE A 141 1.88 26.26 -31.58
N ASN A 142 2.30 25.06 -32.01
CA ASN A 142 3.15 24.93 -33.20
C ASN A 142 2.43 25.44 -34.46
N PHE A 143 1.15 25.14 -34.63
CA PHE A 143 0.35 25.62 -35.76
C PHE A 143 0.23 27.14 -35.77
N ILE A 144 -0.15 27.76 -34.64
CA ILE A 144 -0.25 29.22 -34.50
C ILE A 144 1.09 29.89 -34.82
N PHE A 145 2.20 29.34 -34.32
CA PHE A 145 3.52 29.90 -34.57
C PHE A 145 3.93 29.83 -36.04
N VAL A 146 3.73 28.68 -36.70
CA VAL A 146 4.00 28.52 -38.14
C VAL A 146 3.15 29.50 -38.96
N THR A 147 1.86 29.61 -38.67
CA THR A 147 0.96 30.53 -39.37
C THR A 147 1.38 31.99 -39.18
N ALA A 148 1.62 32.43 -37.94
CA ALA A 148 2.05 33.80 -37.64
C ALA A 148 3.37 34.17 -38.33
N PHE A 149 4.31 33.23 -38.36
CA PHE A 149 5.60 33.43 -39.02
C PHE A 149 5.46 33.56 -40.55
N VAL A 150 4.66 32.69 -41.20
CA VAL A 150 4.40 32.77 -42.64
C VAL A 150 3.69 34.08 -43.00
N SER A 151 2.71 34.51 -42.20
CA SER A 151 2.04 35.80 -42.40
C SER A 151 3.01 36.98 -42.30
N ALA A 152 3.90 37.00 -41.31
CA ALA A 152 4.91 38.05 -41.17
C ALA A 152 5.87 38.12 -42.36
N LEU A 153 6.29 36.98 -42.93
CA LEU A 153 7.09 36.94 -44.14
C LEU A 153 6.36 37.56 -45.34
N ILE A 154 5.10 37.20 -45.55
CA ILE A 154 4.29 37.74 -46.67
C ILE A 154 4.15 39.26 -46.54
N PHE A 155 3.83 39.79 -45.35
CA PHE A 155 3.73 41.23 -45.11
C PHE A 155 5.08 41.96 -45.32
N SER A 156 6.21 41.32 -45.00
CA SER A 156 7.53 41.91 -45.19
C SER A 156 7.90 42.10 -46.68
N VAL A 157 7.53 41.15 -47.56
CA VAL A 157 7.81 41.22 -49.00
C VAL A 157 6.99 42.34 -49.67
N VAL A 158 5.71 42.51 -49.28
CA VAL A 158 4.83 43.54 -49.82
C VAL A 158 5.28 44.96 -49.43
N ALA A 159 5.90 45.12 -48.25
CA ALA A 159 6.43 46.40 -47.81
C ALA A 159 7.67 46.86 -48.63
N VAL A 160 8.53 45.91 -49.04
CA VAL A 160 9.72 46.18 -49.89
C VAL A 160 9.31 46.70 -51.26
N GLY A 161 8.22 46.18 -51.84
CA GLY A 161 7.73 46.60 -53.15
C GLY A 161 7.18 48.02 -53.22
N LYS A 162 6.95 48.69 -52.08
CA LYS A 162 6.30 50.02 -52.01
C LYS A 162 7.13 51.13 -51.37
N ALA A 163 8.30 50.83 -50.79
CA ALA A 163 9.08 51.82 -50.04
C ALA A 163 10.51 51.95 -50.56
N ALA A 164 10.81 53.09 -51.22
CA ALA A 164 12.18 53.51 -51.46
C ALA A 164 12.76 54.06 -50.13
N ARG A 165 13.44 53.23 -49.32
CA ARG A 165 14.42 53.67 -48.27
C ARG A 165 15.11 52.50 -47.54
N PRO A 166 16.36 52.70 -47.06
CA PRO A 166 17.23 51.67 -46.46
C PRO A 166 16.82 51.18 -45.06
N ALA A 167 15.67 51.60 -44.52
CA ALA A 167 15.19 51.13 -43.22
C ALA A 167 14.74 49.66 -43.23
N VAL A 168 14.41 49.10 -44.41
CA VAL A 168 13.86 47.73 -44.53
C VAL A 168 14.90 46.64 -44.32
N SER A 169 16.20 46.92 -44.51
CA SER A 169 17.28 45.96 -44.27
C SER A 169 17.38 45.56 -42.80
N THR A 170 17.07 46.48 -41.88
CA THR A 170 17.12 46.23 -40.42
C THR A 170 15.95 45.34 -39.95
N LEU A 171 14.76 45.48 -40.54
CA LEU A 171 13.60 44.65 -40.21
C LEU A 171 13.75 43.23 -40.78
N ALA A 172 14.26 43.08 -42.01
CA ALA A 172 14.56 41.79 -42.61
C ALA A 172 15.64 41.02 -41.83
N ALA A 173 16.66 41.71 -41.32
CA ALA A 173 17.68 41.12 -40.45
C ALA A 173 17.15 40.75 -39.05
N ALA A 174 16.19 41.51 -38.50
CA ALA A 174 15.55 41.19 -37.22
C ALA A 174 14.58 40.00 -37.32
N LEU A 175 13.85 39.88 -38.43
CA LEU A 175 13.00 38.70 -38.73
C LEU A 175 13.82 37.48 -39.14
N ALA A 176 15.10 37.66 -39.49
CA ALA A 176 16.06 36.59 -39.70
C ALA A 176 16.54 35.94 -38.39
N THR A 177 15.98 36.29 -37.21
CA THR A 177 16.07 35.39 -36.06
C THR A 177 15.58 34.02 -36.51
N PRO A 178 16.40 32.97 -36.43
CA PRO A 178 16.03 31.69 -37.00
C PRO A 178 14.72 31.24 -36.35
N ILE A 179 13.70 30.95 -37.16
CA ILE A 179 12.49 30.20 -36.75
C ILE A 179 12.87 28.99 -35.90
N GLY A 180 14.04 28.41 -36.23
CA GLY A 180 14.68 27.35 -35.47
C GLY A 180 14.90 27.68 -33.98
N THR A 181 15.22 28.91 -33.59
CA THR A 181 15.50 29.28 -32.20
C THR A 181 14.23 29.39 -31.36
N VAL A 182 13.20 30.08 -31.85
CA VAL A 182 11.91 30.22 -31.13
C VAL A 182 11.11 28.92 -31.16
N GLY A 183 11.15 28.18 -32.28
CA GLY A 183 10.57 26.84 -32.38
C GLY A 183 11.26 25.83 -31.45
N LYS A 184 12.59 25.86 -31.34
CA LYS A 184 13.34 25.06 -30.35
C LYS A 184 12.96 25.43 -28.91
N TRP A 185 12.79 26.72 -28.61
CA TRP A 185 12.36 27.18 -27.29
C TRP A 185 10.97 26.68 -26.93
N CYS A 186 9.98 26.85 -27.82
CA CYS A 186 8.61 26.38 -27.58
C CYS A 186 8.53 24.85 -27.44
N ASN A 187 9.26 24.13 -28.30
CA ASN A 187 9.33 22.67 -28.21
C ASN A 187 10.01 22.22 -26.91
N SER A 188 11.10 22.88 -26.50
CA SER A 188 11.79 22.64 -25.23
C SER A 188 10.87 22.87 -24.03
N TRP A 189 10.14 23.98 -24.01
CA TRP A 189 9.17 24.29 -22.96
C TRP A 189 8.02 23.27 -22.90
N CYS A 190 7.41 22.95 -24.05
CA CYS A 190 6.37 21.94 -24.15
C CYS A 190 6.86 20.54 -23.77
N GLU A 191 8.14 20.21 -24.02
CA GLU A 191 8.74 18.94 -23.65
C GLU A 191 9.02 18.85 -22.16
N LYS A 192 9.53 19.93 -21.54
CA LYS A 192 9.69 20.02 -20.09
C LYS A 192 8.35 19.87 -19.35
N TYR A 193 7.32 20.62 -19.77
CA TYR A 193 5.98 20.52 -19.18
C TYR A 193 5.39 19.11 -19.30
N ARG A 194 5.51 18.49 -20.50
CA ARG A 194 5.03 17.12 -20.72
C ARG A 194 5.78 16.10 -19.85
N LYS A 195 7.12 16.18 -19.77
CA LYS A 195 7.92 15.28 -18.95
C LYS A 195 7.51 15.36 -17.48
N LYS A 196 7.32 16.58 -16.95
CA LYS A 196 6.83 16.80 -15.58
C LYS A 196 5.45 16.16 -15.35
N LEU A 197 4.52 16.35 -16.29
CA LEU A 197 3.16 15.80 -16.17
C LEU A 197 3.12 14.27 -16.30
N LYS A 198 3.93 13.69 -17.20
CA LYS A 198 4.12 12.23 -17.32
C LYS A 198 4.75 11.67 -16.05
N GLY A 199 5.69 12.40 -15.46
CA GLY A 199 6.30 12.07 -14.19
C GLY A 199 5.31 12.02 -13.02
N LYS A 200 4.42 13.04 -12.90
CA LYS A 200 3.30 13.04 -11.93
C LYS A 200 2.38 11.83 -12.12
N LYS A 201 2.02 11.53 -13.38
CA LYS A 201 1.12 10.41 -13.71
C LYS A 201 1.72 9.07 -13.28
N GLU A 202 2.94 8.78 -13.70
CA GLU A 202 3.60 7.51 -13.37
C GLU A 202 3.76 7.32 -11.86
N LEU A 203 3.97 8.41 -11.11
CA LEU A 203 3.99 8.37 -9.65
C LEU A 203 2.62 7.99 -9.06
N ILE A 204 1.55 8.62 -9.52
CA ILE A 204 0.17 8.31 -9.07
C ILE A 204 -0.24 6.89 -9.46
N ASP A 205 0.15 6.42 -10.66
CA ASP A 205 -0.11 5.07 -11.12
C ASP A 205 0.57 4.03 -10.20
N LEU A 206 1.82 4.29 -9.77
CA LEU A 206 2.54 3.44 -8.82
C LEU A 206 1.89 3.45 -7.42
N MET A 207 1.52 4.63 -6.92
CA MET A 207 0.81 4.77 -5.64
C MET A 207 -0.52 4.02 -5.66
N ASN A 208 -1.31 4.18 -6.72
CA ASN A 208 -2.56 3.45 -6.95
C ASN A 208 -2.36 1.94 -6.98
N ALA A 209 -1.34 1.46 -7.67
CA ALA A 209 -1.02 0.03 -7.71
C ALA A 209 -0.72 -0.50 -6.29
N GLY A 210 0.12 0.21 -5.53
CA GLY A 210 0.45 -0.16 -4.14
C GLY A 210 -0.76 -0.13 -3.20
N THR A 211 -1.64 0.86 -3.33
CA THR A 211 -2.89 0.96 -2.55
C THR A 211 -3.85 -0.18 -2.85
N ARG A 212 -3.99 -0.56 -4.13
CA ARG A 212 -4.84 -1.70 -4.52
C ARG A 212 -4.32 -3.04 -4.01
N ILE A 213 -3.00 -3.25 -4.08
CA ILE A 213 -2.36 -4.47 -3.54
C ILE A 213 -2.65 -4.57 -2.04
N LEU A 214 -2.38 -3.49 -1.29
CA LEU A 214 -2.61 -3.48 0.16
C LEU A 214 -4.09 -3.71 0.50
N ASN A 215 -5.02 -3.10 -0.23
CA ASN A 215 -6.44 -3.31 0.03
C ASN A 215 -6.88 -4.78 -0.12
N ASN A 216 -6.37 -5.46 -1.16
CA ASN A 216 -6.62 -6.90 -1.36
C ASN A 216 -5.99 -7.76 -0.24
N ASP A 217 -4.79 -7.38 0.21
CA ASP A 217 -4.13 -8.08 1.29
C ASP A 217 -4.87 -7.91 2.62
N LEU A 218 -5.34 -6.70 2.94
CA LEU A 218 -6.13 -6.42 4.14
C LEU A 218 -7.44 -7.20 4.14
N GLU A 219 -8.10 -7.34 3.00
CA GLU A 219 -9.26 -8.20 2.86
C GLU A 219 -8.94 -9.67 3.15
N THR A 220 -7.83 -10.17 2.62
CA THR A 220 -7.38 -11.54 2.87
C THR A 220 -7.04 -11.74 4.35
N ILE A 221 -6.33 -10.78 4.98
CA ILE A 221 -6.01 -10.78 6.41
C ILE A 221 -7.30 -10.79 7.25
N ARG A 222 -8.30 -9.96 6.92
CA ARG A 222 -9.61 -9.92 7.60
C ARG A 222 -10.31 -11.27 7.56
N LEU A 223 -10.34 -11.91 6.39
CA LEU A 223 -10.98 -13.21 6.22
C LEU A 223 -10.26 -14.30 7.05
N LEU A 224 -8.93 -14.34 6.99
CA LEU A 224 -8.13 -15.29 7.75
C LEU A 224 -8.20 -15.07 9.25
N ALA A 225 -8.13 -13.82 9.73
CA ALA A 225 -8.28 -13.47 11.14
C ALA A 225 -9.68 -13.83 11.68
N SER A 226 -10.73 -13.54 10.89
CA SER A 226 -12.10 -13.92 11.25
C SER A 226 -12.26 -15.43 11.35
N LYS A 227 -11.71 -16.18 10.38
CA LYS A 227 -11.72 -17.64 10.40
C LYS A 227 -10.96 -18.19 11.61
N LEU A 228 -9.79 -17.64 11.91
CA LEU A 228 -8.98 -18.04 13.07
C LEU A 228 -9.76 -17.82 14.37
N LYS A 229 -10.41 -16.68 14.52
CA LYS A 229 -11.27 -16.36 15.67
C LYS A 229 -12.38 -17.39 15.83
N THR A 230 -13.09 -17.73 14.74
CA THR A 230 -14.16 -18.75 14.76
C THR A 230 -13.64 -20.12 15.20
N GLU A 231 -12.47 -20.57 14.72
CA GLU A 231 -11.91 -21.85 15.15
C GLU A 231 -11.50 -21.83 16.64
N ILE A 232 -10.92 -20.72 17.12
CA ILE A 232 -10.59 -20.56 18.54
C ILE A 232 -11.85 -20.61 19.42
N GLU A 233 -12.90 -19.89 19.04
CA GLU A 233 -14.18 -19.90 19.76
C GLU A 233 -14.80 -21.31 19.79
N SER A 234 -14.73 -22.05 18.68
CA SER A 234 -15.19 -23.45 18.63
C SER A 234 -14.37 -24.37 19.52
N ILE A 235 -13.03 -24.26 19.52
CA ILE A 235 -12.16 -25.04 20.41
C ILE A 235 -12.46 -24.69 21.88
N LEU A 236 -12.65 -23.41 22.20
CA LEU A 236 -12.98 -22.94 23.55
C LEU A 236 -14.32 -23.48 24.05
N GLN A 237 -15.34 -23.54 23.20
CA GLN A 237 -16.62 -24.17 23.54
C GLN A 237 -16.47 -25.65 23.89
N ASN A 238 -15.70 -26.39 23.08
CA ASN A 238 -15.43 -27.80 23.36
C ASN A 238 -14.55 -28.01 24.60
N ALA A 239 -13.61 -27.10 24.86
CA ALA A 239 -12.79 -27.13 26.07
C ALA A 239 -13.65 -26.89 27.32
N ASN A 240 -14.56 -25.91 27.28
CA ASN A 240 -15.51 -25.64 28.36
C ASN A 240 -16.45 -26.83 28.60
N PHE A 241 -16.91 -27.50 27.53
CA PHE A 241 -17.69 -28.73 27.65
C PHE A 241 -16.88 -29.83 28.36
N ALA A 242 -15.64 -30.09 27.93
CA ALA A 242 -14.79 -31.11 28.55
C ALA A 242 -14.44 -30.78 30.02
N LEU A 243 -14.24 -29.50 30.36
CA LEU A 243 -13.93 -29.05 31.73
C LEU A 243 -15.13 -29.09 32.68
N GLY A 244 -16.37 -29.04 32.15
CA GLY A 244 -17.59 -28.98 32.94
C GLY A 244 -18.18 -30.35 33.30
N GLU A 245 -17.64 -31.43 32.76
CA GLU A 245 -18.21 -32.77 32.84
C GLU A 245 -17.29 -33.71 33.62
N GLU A 246 -17.82 -34.40 34.63
CA GLU A 246 -17.07 -35.42 35.40
C GLU A 246 -16.99 -36.77 34.66
N GLN A 247 -17.75 -36.93 33.58
CA GLN A 247 -17.87 -38.17 32.82
C GLN A 247 -16.75 -38.31 31.80
N GLU A 248 -16.03 -39.43 31.87
CA GLU A 248 -14.94 -39.77 30.95
C GLU A 248 -15.34 -39.66 29.46
N GLU A 249 -16.55 -40.11 29.10
CA GLU A 249 -17.05 -40.10 27.72
C GLU A 249 -17.29 -38.67 27.20
N ALA A 250 -17.67 -37.74 28.07
CA ALA A 250 -17.83 -36.34 27.70
C ALA A 250 -16.47 -35.68 27.41
N VAL A 251 -15.45 -35.95 28.23
CA VAL A 251 -14.08 -35.48 27.99
C VAL A 251 -13.54 -36.04 26.66
N LYS A 252 -13.76 -37.33 26.37
CA LYS A 252 -13.39 -37.92 25.08
C LYS A 252 -14.07 -37.23 23.90
N LEU A 253 -15.38 -36.99 24.00
CA LEU A 253 -16.13 -36.33 22.93
C LEU A 253 -15.60 -34.91 22.67
N GLY A 254 -15.40 -34.12 23.74
CA GLY A 254 -14.83 -32.77 23.64
C GLY A 254 -13.44 -32.78 23.01
N MET A 255 -12.56 -33.70 23.43
CA MET A 255 -11.21 -33.81 22.88
C MET A 255 -11.19 -34.24 21.41
N LEU A 256 -12.10 -35.11 20.97
CA LEU A 256 -12.21 -35.50 19.57
C LEU A 256 -12.58 -34.33 18.67
N GLU A 257 -13.54 -33.48 19.09
CA GLU A 257 -13.89 -32.28 18.31
C GLU A 257 -12.79 -31.22 18.37
N ILE A 258 -12.13 -31.02 19.53
CA ILE A 258 -10.96 -30.14 19.64
C ILE A 258 -9.87 -30.58 18.66
N LYS A 259 -9.53 -31.87 18.61
CA LYS A 259 -8.51 -32.41 17.72
C LYS A 259 -8.82 -32.12 16.25
N LYS A 260 -10.07 -32.31 15.83
CA LYS A 260 -10.53 -32.03 14.47
C LYS A 260 -10.41 -30.55 14.10
N ARG A 261 -10.69 -29.65 15.06
CA ARG A 261 -10.61 -28.20 14.88
C ARG A 261 -9.18 -27.67 14.93
N ALA A 262 -8.32 -28.29 15.74
CA ALA A 262 -6.94 -27.90 15.95
C ALA A 262 -6.14 -27.85 14.63
N ASP A 263 -6.34 -28.82 13.74
CA ASP A 263 -5.67 -28.84 12.42
C ASP A 263 -6.07 -27.63 11.56
N VAL A 264 -7.36 -27.27 11.54
CA VAL A 264 -7.87 -26.13 10.77
C VAL A 264 -7.38 -24.81 11.37
N PHE A 265 -7.37 -24.72 12.69
CA PHE A 265 -6.83 -23.59 13.45
C PHE A 265 -5.34 -23.37 13.11
N MET A 266 -4.50 -24.41 13.19
CA MET A 266 -3.06 -24.32 12.91
C MET A 266 -2.80 -23.86 11.47
N LYS A 267 -3.48 -24.48 10.50
CA LYS A 267 -3.33 -24.10 9.10
C LYS A 267 -3.76 -22.65 8.85
N THR A 268 -4.87 -22.22 9.43
CA THR A 268 -5.37 -20.85 9.26
C THR A 268 -4.42 -19.83 9.88
N MET A 269 -3.78 -20.15 11.01
CA MET A 269 -2.76 -19.31 11.63
C MET A 269 -1.50 -19.19 10.76
N GLU A 270 -1.05 -20.28 10.16
CA GLU A 270 0.09 -20.30 9.23
C GLU A 270 -0.21 -19.49 7.95
N ASP A 271 -1.40 -19.67 7.38
CA ASP A 271 -1.88 -18.90 6.22
C ASP A 271 -1.92 -17.40 6.55
N LEU A 272 -2.45 -17.02 7.73
CA LEU A 272 -2.50 -15.63 8.19
C LEU A 272 -1.10 -15.03 8.38
N SER A 273 -0.19 -15.79 9.01
CA SER A 273 1.19 -15.35 9.22
C SER A 273 1.91 -15.12 7.88
N THR A 274 1.76 -16.06 6.95
CA THR A 274 2.35 -15.99 5.61
C THR A 274 1.81 -14.78 4.84
N GLN A 275 0.50 -14.55 4.90
CA GLN A 275 -0.14 -13.41 4.25
C GLN A 275 0.29 -12.07 4.88
N ALA A 276 0.43 -12.00 6.20
CA ALA A 276 0.91 -10.81 6.90
C ALA A 276 2.36 -10.46 6.49
N ASP A 277 3.25 -11.46 6.47
CA ASP A 277 4.64 -11.31 6.05
C ASP A 277 4.76 -10.87 4.60
N LYS A 278 4.00 -11.51 3.71
CA LYS A 278 3.95 -11.16 2.29
C LYS A 278 3.51 -9.71 2.12
N SER A 279 2.39 -9.34 2.73
CA SER A 279 1.80 -8.02 2.57
C SER A 279 2.73 -6.91 3.10
N SER A 280 3.35 -7.12 4.28
CA SER A 280 4.34 -6.19 4.83
C SER A 280 5.53 -5.97 3.88
N ARG A 281 6.05 -7.03 3.25
CA ARG A 281 7.13 -6.92 2.26
C ARG A 281 6.69 -6.21 0.98
N GLU A 282 5.48 -6.47 0.50
CA GLU A 282 4.94 -5.81 -0.70
C GLU A 282 4.76 -4.31 -0.47
N ILE A 283 4.28 -3.91 0.70
CA ILE A 283 4.20 -2.50 1.13
C ILE A 283 5.59 -1.85 1.13
N GLN A 284 6.58 -2.48 1.78
CA GLN A 284 7.94 -1.94 1.84
C GLN A 284 8.56 -1.79 0.44
N THR A 285 8.28 -2.75 -0.44
CA THR A 285 8.72 -2.73 -1.84
C THR A 285 8.06 -1.60 -2.61
N ALA A 286 6.73 -1.46 -2.52
CA ALA A 286 5.98 -0.39 -3.16
C ALA A 286 6.50 0.99 -2.73
N ARG A 287 6.71 1.18 -1.43
CA ARG A 287 7.29 2.40 -0.86
C ARG A 287 8.69 2.68 -1.44
N THR A 288 9.55 1.66 -1.51
CA THR A 288 10.89 1.80 -2.08
C THR A 288 10.86 2.15 -3.56
N LEU A 289 9.99 1.53 -4.34
CA LEU A 289 9.84 1.83 -5.77
C LEU A 289 9.35 3.25 -6.01
N ILE A 290 8.40 3.74 -5.20
CA ILE A 290 7.92 5.12 -5.26
C ILE A 290 9.06 6.09 -4.93
N LEU A 291 9.87 5.80 -3.90
CA LEU A 291 11.01 6.62 -3.53
C LEU A 291 12.10 6.64 -4.63
N LEU A 292 12.45 5.47 -5.18
CA LEU A 292 13.37 5.38 -6.32
C LEU A 292 12.83 6.10 -7.54
N ARG A 293 11.51 6.05 -7.76
CA ARG A 293 10.87 6.76 -8.86
C ARG A 293 10.96 8.26 -8.67
N ILE A 294 10.71 8.74 -7.44
CA ILE A 294 10.91 10.13 -7.07
C ILE A 294 12.37 10.47 -7.38
N MET A 295 13.36 9.86 -6.73
CA MET A 295 14.81 10.13 -6.93
C MET A 295 15.27 10.03 -8.40
N GLY A 296 14.77 9.05 -9.16
CA GLY A 296 15.13 8.83 -10.56
C GLY A 296 14.66 9.93 -11.51
N GLN A 297 13.64 10.72 -11.15
CA GLN A 297 13.28 11.92 -11.91
C GLN A 297 14.26 13.09 -11.70
N PHE A 298 15.21 12.97 -10.77
CA PHE A 298 16.19 14.02 -10.43
C PHE A 298 17.55 13.80 -11.09
N GLY A 299 17.82 12.59 -11.61
CA GLY A 299 19.10 12.23 -12.23
C GLY A 299 19.24 12.54 -13.73
N ARG A 300 18.36 13.36 -14.33
CA ARG A 300 18.37 13.68 -15.77
C ARG A 300 18.11 15.14 -16.09
#